data_AF-A0A4Y2C956-F1
#
_entry.id   AF-A0A4Y2C956-F1
#
_cell.length_a   1.000
_cell.length_b   1.000
_cell.length_c   1.000
_cell.angle_alpha   90.00
_cell.angle_beta   90.00
_cell.angle_gamma   90.00
#
_symmetry.space_group_name_H-M   'P 1'
#
loop_
_entity.id
_entity.type
_entity.pdbx_description
1 polymer ?
#
loop_
_entity_poly.entity_id
_entity_poly.type
_entity_poly.pdbx_seq_one_letter_code
_entity_poly.pdbx_strand_id
1 'polypeptide(L)'
;MRCLKSFKNILSYLVDKSLIPSKDGDEILLQFKEFLDKVVKCSFSDFKTLDHKEQRLDTFLCQYFSVDKEKYRKLWEIIKMILILSHGQATVEREFSLNKALEVENLKENSYIAQRMIIEAIKEAGDVLDVSIIKEMRISVQCARQQYLDYLECQKREKMEEQ
;
A
#
# COMPACT_ATOMS: atom_id res chain seq x y z
N MET A 1 -6.87 -21.77 23.96
CA MET A 1 -8.16 -22.09 23.31
C MET A 1 -8.85 -20.92 22.58
N ARG A 2 -8.59 -19.63 22.88
CA ARG A 2 -9.22 -18.51 22.14
C ARG A 2 -8.93 -18.51 20.64
N CYS A 3 -7.68 -18.71 20.24
CA CYS A 3 -7.26 -18.71 18.83
C CYS A 3 -8.03 -19.74 17.97
N LEU A 4 -8.25 -20.96 18.50
CA LEU A 4 -9.02 -21.99 17.81
C LEU A 4 -10.50 -21.66 17.68
N LYS A 5 -11.09 -20.98 18.68
CA LYS A 5 -12.47 -20.48 18.58
C LYS A 5 -12.57 -19.36 17.55
N SER A 6 -11.63 -18.42 17.54
CA SER A 6 -11.59 -17.35 16.55
C SER A 6 -11.42 -17.89 15.12
N PHE A 7 -10.52 -18.85 14.93
CA PHE A 7 -10.30 -19.47 13.62
C PHE A 7 -11.54 -20.24 13.13
N LYS A 8 -12.25 -20.94 14.03
CA LYS A 8 -13.55 -21.57 13.72
C LYS A 8 -14.58 -20.56 13.21
N ASN A 9 -14.70 -19.40 13.88
CA ASN A 9 -15.64 -18.36 13.47
C ASN A 9 -15.26 -17.75 12.11
N ILE A 10 -13.97 -17.60 11.83
CA ILE A 10 -13.49 -17.14 10.52
C ILE A 10 -13.82 -18.20 9.46
N LEU A 11 -13.56 -19.47 9.76
CA LEU A 11 -13.83 -20.55 8.82
C LEU A 11 -15.32 -20.69 8.51
N SER A 12 -16.22 -20.57 9.51
CA SER A 12 -17.66 -20.56 9.27
C SER A 12 -18.06 -19.39 8.37
N TYR A 13 -17.52 -18.19 8.62
CA TYR A 13 -17.78 -17.03 7.78
C TYR A 13 -17.32 -17.23 6.33
N LEU A 14 -16.16 -17.87 6.12
CA LEU A 14 -15.62 -18.15 4.79
C LEU A 14 -16.45 -19.22 4.04
N VAL A 15 -16.99 -20.21 4.76
CA VAL A 15 -17.92 -21.19 4.20
C VAL A 15 -19.26 -20.54 3.85
N ASP A 16 -19.80 -19.69 4.72
CA ASP A 16 -21.06 -18.95 4.49
C ASP A 16 -20.99 -18.05 3.25
N LYS A 17 -19.81 -17.44 3.02
CA LYS A 17 -19.52 -16.63 1.83
C LYS A 17 -19.18 -17.44 0.58
N SER A 18 -19.23 -18.77 0.65
CA SER A 18 -18.85 -19.68 -0.44
C SER A 18 -17.42 -19.49 -0.95
N LEU A 19 -16.53 -18.92 -0.12
CA LEU A 19 -15.11 -18.76 -0.45
C LEU A 19 -14.34 -20.08 -0.27
N ILE A 20 -14.88 -21.00 0.53
CA ILE A 20 -14.33 -22.34 0.75
C ILE A 20 -15.45 -23.36 0.62
N PRO A 21 -15.23 -24.50 -0.06
CA PRO A 21 -16.17 -25.61 -0.05
C PRO A 21 -16.36 -26.17 1.36
N SER A 22 -17.61 -26.40 1.79
CA SER A 22 -17.91 -26.94 3.13
C SER A 22 -17.14 -28.24 3.46
N LYS A 23 -16.89 -29.08 2.44
CA LYS A 23 -16.08 -30.31 2.52
C LYS A 23 -14.62 -30.10 2.97
N ASP A 24 -14.04 -28.93 2.72
CA ASP A 24 -12.64 -28.64 3.04
C ASP A 24 -12.49 -28.02 4.43
N GLY A 25 -13.59 -27.56 5.05
CA GLY A 25 -13.57 -26.90 6.35
C GLY A 25 -13.04 -27.79 7.47
N ASP A 26 -13.51 -29.04 7.57
CA ASP A 26 -13.06 -29.96 8.61
C ASP A 26 -11.58 -30.34 8.46
N GLU A 27 -11.11 -30.49 7.22
CA GLU A 27 -9.70 -30.76 6.92
C GLU A 27 -8.81 -29.58 7.31
N ILE A 28 -9.20 -28.35 6.96
CA ILE A 28 -8.47 -27.13 7.34
C ILE A 28 -8.44 -26.98 8.86
N LEU A 29 -9.54 -27.29 9.55
CA LEU A 29 -9.62 -27.24 11.00
C LEU A 29 -8.69 -28.27 11.66
N LEU A 30 -8.59 -29.47 11.09
CA LEU A 30 -7.68 -30.50 11.55
C LEU A 30 -6.22 -30.09 11.35
N GLN A 31 -5.87 -29.59 10.16
CA GLN A 31 -4.54 -29.04 9.87
C GLN A 31 -4.17 -27.93 10.86
N PHE A 32 -5.11 -27.05 11.21
CA PHE A 32 -4.88 -25.97 12.17
C PHE A 32 -4.63 -26.46 13.59
N LYS A 33 -5.38 -27.47 14.04
CA LYS A 33 -5.15 -28.11 15.34
C LYS A 33 -3.78 -28.75 15.41
N GLU A 34 -3.40 -29.49 14.37
CA GLU A 34 -2.09 -30.12 14.30
C GLU A 34 -0.95 -29.11 14.26
N PHE A 35 -1.13 -28.00 13.53
CA PHE A 35 -0.17 -26.91 13.50
C PHE A 35 0.04 -26.30 14.89
N LEU A 36 -1.04 -26.03 15.63
CA LEU A 36 -0.95 -25.52 16.99
C LEU A 36 -0.25 -26.50 17.94
N ASP A 37 -0.50 -27.80 17.78
CA ASP A 37 0.00 -28.82 18.69
C ASP A 37 1.46 -29.23 18.40
N LYS A 38 1.84 -29.32 17.13
CA LYS A 38 3.15 -29.82 16.70
C LYS A 38 4.15 -28.71 16.39
N VAL A 39 3.68 -27.55 15.92
CA VAL A 39 4.57 -26.45 15.53
C VAL A 39 4.59 -25.41 16.64
N VAL A 40 3.45 -24.80 16.95
CA VAL A 40 3.39 -23.65 17.87
C VAL A 40 3.78 -24.01 19.30
N LYS A 41 3.47 -25.23 19.78
CA LYS A 41 3.95 -25.69 21.09
C LYS A 41 5.45 -25.95 21.11
N CYS A 42 6.02 -26.46 20.03
CA CYS A 42 7.45 -26.79 19.95
C CYS A 42 8.32 -25.52 19.79
N SER A 43 7.84 -24.51 19.07
CA SER A 43 8.53 -23.22 18.89
C SER A 43 7.87 -22.08 19.67
N PHE A 44 7.29 -22.38 20.83
CA PHE A 44 6.53 -21.39 21.62
C PHE A 44 7.34 -20.14 21.99
N SER A 45 8.65 -20.28 22.21
CA SER A 45 9.57 -19.16 22.45
C SER A 45 9.50 -18.13 21.31
N ASP A 46 9.58 -18.61 20.08
CA ASP A 46 9.74 -17.78 18.89
C ASP A 46 8.45 -17.01 18.60
N PHE A 47 7.31 -17.67 18.82
CA PHE A 47 5.99 -17.02 18.73
C PHE A 47 5.77 -15.97 19.83
N LYS A 48 6.42 -16.10 20.99
CA LYS A 48 6.29 -15.13 22.10
C LYS A 48 7.23 -13.93 21.94
N THR A 49 8.40 -14.13 21.36
CA THR A 49 9.41 -13.08 21.14
C THR A 49 9.24 -12.33 19.81
N LEU A 50 8.22 -12.67 19.02
CA LEU A 50 7.95 -12.01 17.75
C LEU A 50 7.70 -10.51 17.97
N ASP A 51 8.60 -9.68 17.43
CA ASP A 51 8.41 -8.23 17.34
C ASP A 51 7.98 -7.83 15.93
N HIS A 52 6.80 -7.24 15.83
CA HIS A 52 6.22 -6.77 14.57
C HIS A 52 6.96 -5.58 13.94
N LYS A 53 7.87 -4.93 14.68
CA LYS A 53 8.70 -3.84 14.15
C LYS A 53 9.92 -4.35 13.39
N GLU A 54 10.50 -5.46 13.85
CA GLU A 54 11.73 -6.04 13.31
C GLU A 54 11.44 -7.15 12.29
N GLN A 55 10.35 -7.90 12.47
CA GLN A 55 9.99 -9.02 11.59
C GLN A 55 8.59 -8.90 11.01
N ARG A 56 8.50 -9.12 9.68
CA ARG A 56 7.22 -9.27 9.00
C ARG A 56 6.54 -10.59 9.35
N LEU A 57 5.27 -10.51 9.72
CA LEU A 57 4.45 -11.66 10.14
C LEU A 57 4.32 -12.72 9.04
N ASP A 58 4.16 -12.32 7.78
CA ASP A 58 4.02 -13.22 6.63
C ASP A 58 5.29 -14.06 6.41
N THR A 59 6.46 -13.41 6.50
CA THR A 59 7.77 -14.04 6.35
C THR A 59 8.03 -15.03 7.49
N PHE A 60 7.72 -14.62 8.72
CA PHE A 60 7.83 -15.48 9.89
C PHE A 60 6.95 -16.73 9.77
N LEU A 61 5.66 -16.58 9.44
CA LEU A 61 4.75 -17.71 9.30
C LEU A 61 5.16 -18.63 8.14
N CYS A 62 5.63 -18.07 7.03
CA CYS A 62 6.07 -18.84 5.85
C CYS A 62 7.17 -19.85 6.20
N GLN A 63 8.07 -19.54 7.14
CA GLN A 63 9.14 -20.44 7.58
C GLN A 63 8.57 -21.75 8.13
N TYR A 64 7.49 -21.68 8.91
CA TYR A 64 6.86 -22.85 9.52
C TYR A 64 5.97 -23.64 8.54
N PHE A 65 5.26 -22.94 7.65
CA PHE A 65 4.42 -23.58 6.63
C PHE A 65 5.24 -24.20 5.48
N SER A 66 6.48 -23.75 5.28
CA SER A 66 7.38 -24.28 4.25
C SER A 66 8.03 -25.62 4.61
N VAL A 67 8.04 -26.00 5.89
CA VAL A 67 8.64 -27.27 6.36
C VAL A 67 7.83 -28.47 5.86
N ASP A 68 6.50 -28.42 6.01
CA ASP A 68 5.57 -29.48 5.58
C ASP A 68 4.51 -28.92 4.63
N LYS A 69 4.93 -28.53 3.42
CA LYS A 69 4.06 -27.89 2.43
C LYS A 69 2.81 -28.69 2.09
N GLU A 70 2.94 -30.01 1.92
CA GLU A 70 1.80 -30.86 1.56
C GLU A 70 0.80 -31.02 2.71
N LYS A 71 1.30 -31.03 3.95
CA LYS A 71 0.47 -31.28 5.13
C LYS A 71 -0.41 -30.10 5.50
N TYR A 72 0.10 -28.87 5.33
CA TYR A 72 -0.60 -27.65 5.71
C TYR A 72 -1.04 -26.82 4.50
N ARG A 73 -1.08 -27.41 3.30
CA ARG A 73 -1.35 -26.71 2.05
C ARG A 73 -2.66 -25.92 2.10
N LYS A 74 -3.76 -26.57 2.47
CA LYS A 74 -5.09 -25.95 2.50
C LYS A 74 -5.17 -24.86 3.56
N LEU A 75 -4.60 -25.12 4.74
CA LEU A 75 -4.50 -24.13 5.80
C LEU A 75 -3.70 -22.89 5.36
N TRP A 76 -2.57 -23.08 4.69
CA TRP A 76 -1.72 -21.98 4.25
C TRP A 76 -2.41 -21.05 3.25
N GLU A 77 -3.19 -21.59 2.31
CA GLU A 77 -3.98 -20.77 1.39
C GLU A 77 -5.00 -19.88 2.12
N ILE A 78 -5.64 -20.40 3.17
CA ILE A 78 -6.56 -19.60 4.00
C ILE A 78 -5.82 -18.52 4.78
N ILE A 79 -4.66 -18.84 5.36
CA ILE A 79 -3.85 -17.86 6.08
C ILE A 79 -3.36 -16.74 5.15
N LYS A 80 -2.93 -17.06 3.93
CA LYS A 80 -2.58 -16.04 2.91
C LYS A 80 -3.75 -15.10 2.65
N MET A 81 -4.95 -15.65 2.42
CA MET A 81 -6.15 -14.85 2.17
C MET A 81 -6.44 -13.92 3.36
N ILE A 82 -6.35 -14.42 4.59
CA ILE A 82 -6.55 -13.62 5.81
C ILE A 82 -5.50 -12.49 5.92
N LEU A 83 -4.23 -12.80 5.65
CA LEU A 83 -3.14 -11.81 5.68
C LEU A 83 -3.37 -10.70 4.65
N ILE A 84 -3.88 -11.03 3.46
CA ILE A 84 -4.20 -10.04 2.42
C ILE A 84 -5.41 -9.18 2.82
N LEU A 85 -6.46 -9.78 3.40
CA LEU A 85 -7.64 -9.05 3.87
C LEU A 85 -7.30 -8.02 4.95
N SER A 86 -6.28 -8.28 5.78
CA SER A 86 -5.81 -7.33 6.79
C SER A 86 -5.26 -6.02 6.22
N HIS A 87 -4.91 -6.00 4.93
CA HIS A 87 -4.34 -4.83 4.24
C HIS A 87 -5.32 -4.11 3.28
N GLY A 88 -6.60 -4.50 3.25
CA GLY A 88 -7.58 -3.98 2.28
C GLY A 88 -7.83 -2.47 2.29
N GLN A 89 -7.29 -1.73 3.27
CA GLN A 89 -7.32 -0.26 3.32
C GLN A 89 -5.93 0.38 3.47
N ALA A 90 -4.86 -0.38 3.76
CA ALA A 90 -3.56 0.22 4.07
C ALA A 90 -2.93 0.94 2.87
N THR A 91 -3.11 0.40 1.66
CA THR A 91 -2.61 1.04 0.43
C THR A 91 -3.44 2.28 0.06
N VAL A 92 -4.77 2.18 0.20
CA VAL A 92 -5.70 3.28 -0.11
C VAL A 92 -5.52 4.43 0.90
N GLU A 93 -5.38 4.14 2.19
CA GLU A 93 -5.08 5.13 3.23
C GLU A 93 -3.70 5.77 3.03
N ARG A 94 -2.71 5.02 2.53
CA ARG A 94 -1.40 5.57 2.18
C ARG A 94 -1.51 6.56 1.02
N GLU A 95 -2.28 6.23 -0.02
CA GLU A 95 -2.55 7.13 -1.15
C GLU A 95 -3.33 8.38 -0.71
N PHE A 96 -4.30 8.25 0.20
CA PHE A 96 -4.95 9.41 0.82
C PHE A 96 -3.98 10.27 1.64
N SER A 97 -3.03 9.66 2.36
CA SER A 97 -2.02 10.40 3.12
C SER A 97 -1.02 11.13 2.20
N LEU A 98 -0.70 10.56 1.04
CA LEU A 98 0.09 11.20 0.00
C LEU A 98 -0.67 12.39 -0.58
N ASN A 99 -1.96 12.22 -0.91
CA ASN A 99 -2.80 13.33 -1.34
C ASN A 99 -2.88 14.43 -0.29
N LYS A 100 -3.00 14.08 0.99
CA LYS A 100 -3.04 15.05 2.08
C LYS A 100 -1.70 15.78 2.27
N ALA A 101 -0.57 15.10 2.07
CA ALA A 101 0.75 15.73 2.08
C ALA A 101 0.95 16.66 0.88
N LEU A 102 0.40 16.33 -0.28
CA LEU A 102 0.38 17.18 -1.47
C LEU A 102 -0.62 18.35 -1.33
N GLU A 103 -1.76 18.16 -0.68
CA GLU A 103 -2.74 19.23 -0.38
C GLU A 103 -2.19 20.32 0.55
N VAL A 104 -1.12 20.06 1.30
CA VAL A 104 -0.44 21.11 2.10
C VAL A 104 0.21 22.15 1.18
N GLU A 105 0.64 21.75 -0.02
CA GLU A 105 1.02 22.69 -1.07
C GLU A 105 -0.25 23.07 -1.82
N ASN A 106 -0.78 24.29 -1.57
CA ASN A 106 -1.91 24.91 -2.27
C ASN A 106 -1.58 25.22 -3.74
N LEU A 107 -1.05 24.24 -4.46
CA LEU A 107 -0.69 24.27 -5.86
C LEU A 107 -1.92 23.91 -6.67
N LYS A 108 -2.13 24.67 -7.75
CA LYS A 108 -3.18 24.35 -8.71
C LYS A 108 -2.70 23.22 -9.62
N GLU A 109 -3.64 22.53 -10.27
CA GLU A 109 -3.37 21.44 -11.22
C GLU A 109 -2.25 21.77 -12.22
N ASN A 110 -2.27 22.97 -12.80
CA ASN A 110 -1.24 23.44 -13.74
C ASN A 110 0.17 23.44 -13.15
N SER A 111 0.32 23.70 -11.85
CA SER A 111 1.62 23.65 -11.16
C SER A 111 2.14 22.22 -11.05
N TYR A 112 1.27 21.23 -10.82
CA TYR A 112 1.64 19.83 -10.81
C TYR A 112 2.05 19.32 -12.20
N ILE A 113 1.32 19.74 -13.24
CA ILE A 113 1.68 19.43 -14.64
C ILE A 113 3.07 20.00 -14.96
N ALA A 114 3.32 21.26 -14.59
CA ALA A 114 4.62 21.90 -14.81
C ALA A 114 5.76 21.20 -14.06
N GLN A 115 5.57 20.84 -12.79
CA GLN A 115 6.57 20.10 -12.02
C GLN A 115 6.90 18.75 -12.66
N ARG A 116 5.88 18.02 -13.13
CA ARG A 116 6.09 16.74 -13.80
C ARG A 116 6.91 16.89 -15.09
N MET A 117 6.59 17.88 -15.91
CA MET A 117 7.35 18.19 -17.13
C MET A 117 8.81 18.52 -16.82
N ILE A 118 9.08 19.28 -15.75
CA ILE A 118 10.44 19.60 -15.31
C ILE A 118 11.20 18.34 -14.87
N ILE A 119 10.57 17.48 -14.08
CA ILE A 119 11.18 16.22 -13.61
C ILE A 119 11.50 15.30 -14.79
N GLU A 120 10.59 15.20 -15.77
CA GLU A 120 10.80 14.38 -16.97
C GLU A 120 11.98 14.91 -17.80
N ALA A 121 12.08 16.23 -18.00
CA ALA A 121 13.19 16.84 -18.71
C ALA A 121 14.55 16.66 -18.00
N ILE A 122 14.58 16.74 -16.66
CA ILE A 122 15.80 16.49 -15.87
C ILE A 122 16.23 15.03 -16.01
N LYS A 123 15.29 14.09 -15.97
CA LYS A 123 15.59 12.65 -16.14
C LYS A 123 16.16 12.35 -17.53
N GLU A 124 15.66 13.01 -18.56
CA GLU A 124 16.19 12.86 -19.92
C GLU A 124 17.61 13.45 -20.05
N ALA A 125 17.89 14.55 -19.36
CA ALA A 125 19.23 15.13 -19.30
C ALA A 125 20.23 14.32 -18.45
N GLY A 126 19.74 13.48 -17.53
CA GLY A 126 20.54 12.66 -16.61
C GLY A 126 20.48 13.19 -15.19
N ASP A 127 20.98 14.39 -14.96
CA ASP A 127 20.92 15.11 -13.68
C ASP A 127 20.62 16.61 -13.89
N VAL A 128 20.29 17.33 -12.82
CA VAL A 128 19.95 18.76 -12.82
C VAL A 128 21.08 19.61 -13.41
N LEU A 129 22.34 19.21 -13.19
CA LEU A 129 23.52 19.92 -13.68
C LEU A 129 23.79 19.67 -15.17
N ASP A 130 23.22 18.62 -15.74
CA ASP A 130 23.42 18.23 -17.14
C ASP A 130 22.43 18.93 -18.09
N VAL A 131 21.45 19.65 -17.55
CA VAL A 131 20.46 20.40 -18.33
C VAL A 131 21.12 21.63 -18.97
N SER A 132 21.28 21.61 -20.29
CA SER A 132 21.82 22.76 -21.04
C SER A 132 20.87 23.95 -21.00
N ILE A 133 21.34 25.10 -20.49
CA ILE A 133 20.54 26.34 -20.44
C ILE A 133 20.47 26.97 -21.83
N ILE A 134 19.33 26.81 -22.50
CA ILE A 134 19.05 27.41 -23.82
C ILE A 134 18.55 28.86 -23.71
N LYS A 135 18.60 29.59 -24.84
CA LYS A 135 18.23 31.02 -24.91
C LYS A 135 16.75 31.24 -24.57
N GLU A 136 15.90 30.32 -24.98
CA GLU A 136 14.46 30.32 -24.79
C GLU A 136 14.10 30.23 -23.29
N MET A 137 14.83 29.42 -22.53
CA MET A 137 14.67 29.34 -21.07
C MET A 137 14.99 30.68 -20.40
N ARG A 138 16.05 31.36 -20.85
CA ARG A 138 16.42 32.68 -20.31
C ARG A 138 15.34 33.73 -20.58
N ILE A 139 14.79 33.74 -21.79
CA ILE A 139 13.68 34.62 -22.17
C ILE A 139 12.43 34.29 -21.34
N SER A 140 12.10 33.00 -21.19
CA SER A 140 10.97 32.54 -20.38
C SER A 140 11.09 33.01 -18.93
N VAL A 141 12.26 32.88 -18.30
CA VAL A 141 12.51 33.35 -16.93
C VAL A 141 12.37 34.87 -16.83
N GLN A 142 12.87 35.63 -17.81
CA GLN A 142 12.72 37.09 -17.85
C GLN A 142 11.25 37.52 -17.94
N CYS A 143 10.43 36.78 -18.70
CA CYS A 143 9.01 37.05 -18.86
C CYS A 143 8.12 36.47 -17.74
N ALA A 144 8.63 35.54 -16.94
CA ALA A 144 7.83 34.81 -15.94
C ALA A 144 7.11 35.72 -14.95
N ARG A 145 7.76 36.82 -14.53
CA ARG A 145 7.13 37.80 -13.64
C ARG A 145 5.93 38.48 -14.30
N GLN A 146 6.04 38.88 -15.56
CA GLN A 146 4.95 39.52 -16.28
C GLN A 146 3.79 38.54 -16.49
N GLN A 147 4.09 37.32 -16.94
CA GLN A 147 3.09 36.26 -17.13
C GLN A 147 2.31 35.97 -15.84
N TYR A 148 2.97 35.99 -14.68
CA TYR A 148 2.30 35.83 -13.39
C TYR A 148 1.37 37.00 -13.06
N LEU A 149 1.77 38.24 -13.37
CA LEU A 149 0.90 39.41 -13.17
C LEU A 149 -0.33 39.35 -14.07
N ASP A 150 -0.14 39.02 -15.34
CA ASP A 150 -1.23 38.86 -16.31
C ASP A 150 -2.22 37.76 -15.84
N TYR A 151 -1.70 36.64 -15.33
CA TYR A 151 -2.51 35.56 -14.75
C TYR A 151 -3.35 36.02 -13.55
N LEU A 152 -2.77 36.83 -12.64
CA LEU A 152 -3.50 37.38 -11.51
C LEU A 152 -4.61 38.34 -11.94
N GLU A 153 -4.39 39.12 -13.00
CA GLU A 153 -5.41 40.00 -13.56
C GLU A 153 -6.54 39.22 -14.22
N CYS A 154 -6.24 38.17 -15.00
CA CYS A 154 -7.25 37.26 -15.55
C CYS A 154 -8.11 36.64 -14.45
N GLN A 155 -7.49 36.09 -13.40
CA GLN A 155 -8.25 35.52 -12.29
C GLN A 155 -9.11 36.52 -11.53
N LYS A 156 -8.72 37.80 -11.50
CA LYS A 156 -9.57 38.85 -10.92
C LYS A 156 -10.78 39.12 -11.80
N ARG A 157 -10.61 39.15 -13.13
CA ARG A 157 -11.71 39.33 -14.09
C ARG A 157 -12.71 38.19 -14.04
N GLU A 158 -12.23 36.94 -14.09
CA GLU A 158 -13.06 35.74 -14.01
C GLU A 158 -13.94 35.74 -12.75
N LYS A 159 -13.36 36.11 -11.59
CA LYS A 159 -14.11 36.23 -10.33
C LYS A 159 -15.14 37.36 -10.28
N MET A 160 -14.97 38.40 -11.09
CA MET A 160 -15.94 39.50 -11.22
C MET A 160 -17.07 39.16 -12.21
N GLU A 161 -16.81 38.30 -13.20
CA GLU A 161 -17.79 37.83 -14.18
C GLU A 161 -18.66 36.68 -13.65
N GLU A 162 -18.19 35.95 -12.64
CA GLU A 162 -18.91 34.88 -11.94
C GLU A 162 -19.84 35.39 -10.80
N GLN A 163 -19.90 36.70 -10.57
CA GLN A 163 -20.79 37.36 -9.58
C GLN A 163 -21.99 38.05 -10.25
#